data_AF-A0A074X8M1-F1
#
_entry.id   AF-A0A074X8M1-F1
#
_cell.length_a   1.000
_cell.length_b   1.000
_cell.length_c   1.000
_cell.angle_alpha   90.00
_cell.angle_beta   90.00
_cell.angle_gamma   90.00
#
_symmetry.space_group_name_H-M   'P 1'
#
loop_
_entity.id
_entity.type
_entity.pdbx_description
1 polymer ?
#
loop_
_entity_poly.entity_id
_entity_poly.type
_entity_poly.pdbx_seq_one_letter_code
_entity_poly.pdbx_strand_id
1 'polypeptide(L)'
;MYQYLEGFGLGFDRNNRSTWTSEHLPEINNKGMCLDYAVAHEDFVWDVRSEPGVVGAFEQWLKTEDLIVSFDAVNFGLSGRKDLAPNKPWPHQDQDPTKSGFRCLQGLVNILPNGPNDGGLIVCKGAHLLSEQFHKEMAWEEPIPAWNPEWYGFTDAGMKWLEDKGLEWVKVSGEPGDLLLWDSRVPHYNLSSTTDQSRFCVYTCYMPVAEASQEDLKRKKIAFEGWFGTTHWPNCQVMGRNQAKRNGETDPHNRTEPVKKPQLSERAYRLTGIPYIKA
;
A
#
# COMPACT_ATOMS: atom_id res chain seq x y z
N MET A 1 -5.24 14.80 -3.99
CA MET A 1 -6.12 14.39 -2.88
C MET A 1 -7.49 15.06 -2.90
N TYR A 2 -7.65 16.32 -2.47
CA TYR A 2 -8.99 16.87 -2.19
C TYR A 2 -9.93 16.93 -3.41
N GLN A 3 -9.43 17.36 -4.57
CA GLN A 3 -10.25 17.38 -5.80
C GLN A 3 -10.80 15.99 -6.18
N TYR A 4 -10.01 14.94 -5.95
CA TYR A 4 -10.45 13.55 -6.20
C TYR A 4 -11.59 13.15 -5.26
N LEU A 5 -11.48 13.48 -3.97
CA LEU A 5 -12.48 13.19 -2.95
C LEU A 5 -13.78 13.97 -3.19
N GLU A 6 -13.67 15.28 -3.47
CA GLU A 6 -14.82 16.14 -3.80
C GLU A 6 -15.54 15.67 -5.08
N GLY A 7 -14.79 15.13 -6.05
CA GLY A 7 -15.32 14.63 -7.31
C GLY A 7 -16.27 13.44 -7.20
N PHE A 8 -16.45 12.85 -6.01
CA PHE A 8 -17.51 11.86 -5.78
C PHE A 8 -18.90 12.47 -5.66
N GLY A 9 -19.01 13.78 -5.42
CA GLY A 9 -20.31 14.46 -5.28
C GLY A 9 -21.09 14.05 -4.03
N LEU A 10 -20.42 13.49 -3.02
CA LEU A 10 -21.02 13.02 -1.76
C LEU A 10 -21.16 14.13 -0.71
N GLY A 11 -20.81 15.37 -1.04
CA GLY A 11 -20.90 16.52 -0.13
C GLY A 11 -19.69 16.73 0.79
N PHE A 12 -18.58 16.03 0.56
CA PHE A 12 -17.30 16.36 1.21
C PHE A 12 -16.83 17.76 0.81
N ASP A 13 -16.49 18.57 1.81
CA ASP A 13 -15.89 19.89 1.67
C ASP A 13 -14.59 19.96 2.48
N ARG A 14 -13.47 20.19 1.79
CA ARG A 14 -12.14 20.29 2.42
C ARG A 14 -12.04 21.40 3.47
N ASN A 15 -12.90 22.42 3.39
CA ASN A 15 -12.91 23.57 4.30
C ASN A 15 -13.92 23.39 5.44
N ASN A 16 -14.75 22.35 5.43
CA ASN A 16 -15.73 22.09 6.47
C ASN A 16 -15.54 20.69 7.10
N ARG A 17 -14.88 20.67 8.26
CA ARG A 17 -14.58 19.44 9.03
C ARG A 17 -15.84 18.64 9.43
N SER A 18 -17.03 19.23 9.47
CA SER A 18 -18.26 18.47 9.76
C SER A 18 -18.63 17.50 8.63
N THR A 19 -18.12 17.73 7.42
CA THR A 19 -18.32 16.86 6.26
C THR A 19 -17.24 15.78 6.14
N TRP A 20 -16.29 15.71 7.07
CA TRP A 20 -15.25 14.69 7.04
C TRP A 20 -15.80 13.45 7.75
N THR A 21 -16.73 12.76 7.10
CA THR A 21 -17.36 11.54 7.60
C THR A 21 -17.59 10.55 6.46
N SER A 22 -17.83 9.28 6.78
CA SER A 22 -18.02 8.21 5.79
C SER A 22 -19.25 8.43 4.91
N GLU A 23 -20.22 9.20 5.40
CA GLU A 23 -21.39 9.62 4.60
C GLU A 23 -20.99 10.48 3.40
N HIS A 24 -20.01 11.37 3.58
CA HIS A 24 -19.61 12.36 2.59
C HIS A 24 -18.40 11.95 1.75
N LEU A 25 -17.79 10.81 2.05
CA LEU A 25 -16.54 10.34 1.44
C LEU A 25 -16.75 9.00 0.71
N PRO A 26 -15.91 8.68 -0.29
CA PRO A 26 -15.83 7.33 -0.81
C PRO A 26 -15.39 6.36 0.28
N GLU A 27 -15.56 5.06 0.03
CA GLU A 27 -15.09 4.00 0.93
C GLU A 27 -13.57 4.10 1.07
N ILE A 28 -13.16 4.50 2.27
CA ILE A 28 -11.78 4.59 2.72
C ILE A 28 -11.78 3.89 4.07
N ASN A 29 -11.01 2.81 4.19
CA ASN A 29 -11.02 2.04 5.41
C ASN A 29 -10.44 2.85 6.59
N ASN A 30 -10.59 2.32 7.80
CA ASN A 30 -10.13 2.97 9.03
C ASN A 30 -8.59 3.18 9.13
N LYS A 31 -7.82 2.62 8.19
CA LYS A 31 -6.37 2.82 8.03
C LYS A 31 -6.04 3.89 6.97
N GLY A 32 -7.06 4.52 6.40
CA GLY A 32 -6.95 5.56 5.38
C GLY A 32 -6.76 5.03 3.95
N MET A 33 -6.86 3.72 3.72
CA MET A 33 -6.59 3.15 2.39
C MET A 33 -7.86 3.10 1.54
N CYS A 34 -7.73 3.56 0.30
CA CYS A 34 -8.71 3.43 -0.76
C CYS A 34 -8.17 2.41 -1.78
N LEU A 35 -8.90 1.31 -1.97
CA LEU A 35 -8.48 0.18 -2.80
C LEU A 35 -9.29 0.05 -4.10
N ASP A 36 -10.51 0.59 -4.10
CA ASP A 36 -11.48 0.50 -5.20
C ASP A 36 -11.52 1.81 -6.01
N TYR A 37 -12.59 1.99 -6.79
CA TYR A 37 -12.84 3.16 -7.64
C TYR A 37 -11.80 3.37 -8.74
N ALA A 38 -11.13 2.29 -9.18
CA ALA A 38 -10.01 2.32 -10.11
C ALA A 38 -8.87 3.25 -9.66
N VAL A 39 -8.79 3.59 -8.37
CA VAL A 39 -7.89 4.64 -7.86
C VAL A 39 -6.42 4.32 -8.14
N ALA A 40 -6.06 3.04 -8.12
CA ALA A 40 -4.74 2.54 -8.46
C ALA A 40 -4.28 2.92 -9.88
N HIS A 41 -5.18 3.39 -10.74
CA HIS A 41 -4.89 3.73 -12.13
C HIS A 41 -5.22 5.17 -12.50
N GLU A 42 -5.51 6.05 -11.53
CA GLU A 42 -5.63 7.49 -11.80
C GLU A 42 -4.31 8.07 -12.32
N ASP A 43 -4.42 9.12 -13.13
CA ASP A 43 -3.27 9.83 -13.72
C ASP A 43 -2.19 10.18 -12.69
N PHE A 44 -2.57 10.80 -11.58
CA PHE A 44 -1.64 11.21 -10.53
C PHE A 44 -0.94 10.02 -9.85
N VAL A 45 -1.55 8.83 -9.84
CA VAL A 45 -0.92 7.62 -9.29
C VAL A 45 0.14 7.11 -10.25
N TRP A 46 -0.14 7.16 -11.56
CA TRP A 46 0.83 6.81 -12.59
C TRP A 46 1.96 7.83 -12.74
N ASP A 47 1.68 9.12 -12.53
CA ASP A 47 2.72 10.15 -12.46
C ASP A 47 3.72 9.82 -11.34
N VAL A 48 3.22 9.48 -10.14
CA VAL A 48 4.10 9.08 -9.02
C VAL A 48 4.86 7.78 -9.30
N ARG A 49 4.20 6.77 -9.88
CA ARG A 49 4.86 5.49 -10.24
C ARG A 49 5.85 5.60 -11.39
N SER A 50 5.77 6.65 -12.19
CA SER A 50 6.67 6.85 -13.34
C SER A 50 7.70 7.95 -13.10
N GLU A 51 7.65 8.61 -11.95
CA GLU A 51 8.62 9.62 -11.54
C GLU A 51 10.05 9.05 -11.57
N PRO A 52 10.98 9.61 -12.37
CA PRO A 52 12.33 9.11 -12.50
C PRO A 52 13.08 8.94 -11.16
N GLY A 53 12.89 9.85 -10.21
CA GLY A 53 13.49 9.73 -8.88
C GLY A 53 13.01 8.51 -8.08
N VAL A 54 11.74 8.12 -8.27
CA VAL A 54 11.15 6.94 -7.63
C VAL A 54 11.65 5.68 -8.32
N VAL A 55 11.48 5.58 -9.64
CA VAL A 55 11.87 4.39 -10.41
C VAL A 55 13.38 4.14 -10.26
N GLY A 56 14.20 5.18 -10.38
CA GLY A 56 15.66 5.09 -10.28
C GLY A 56 16.16 4.56 -8.93
N ALA A 57 15.47 4.85 -7.83
CA ALA A 57 15.82 4.29 -6.52
C ALA A 57 15.65 2.77 -6.49
N PHE A 58 14.58 2.25 -7.10
CA PHE A 58 14.37 0.81 -7.21
C PHE A 58 15.33 0.16 -8.20
N GLU A 59 15.61 0.80 -9.35
CA GLU A 59 16.60 0.30 -10.32
C GLU A 59 17.98 0.17 -9.67
N GLN A 60 18.38 1.19 -8.89
CA GLN A 60 19.64 1.18 -8.17
C GLN A 60 19.70 0.06 -7.14
N TRP A 61 18.62 -0.21 -6.41
CA TRP A 61 18.59 -1.26 -5.40
C TRP A 61 18.56 -2.66 -6.04
N LEU A 62 17.63 -2.88 -6.97
CA LEU A 62 17.36 -4.16 -7.64
C LEU A 62 18.34 -4.48 -8.77
N LYS A 63 19.22 -3.54 -9.14
CA LYS A 63 20.28 -3.70 -10.15
C LYS A 63 19.76 -4.01 -11.55
N THR A 64 18.60 -3.47 -11.90
CA THR A 64 18.00 -3.63 -13.24
C THR A 64 17.01 -2.50 -13.55
N GLU A 65 16.91 -2.12 -14.82
CA GLU A 65 15.88 -1.22 -15.36
C GLU A 65 14.59 -1.97 -15.75
N ASP A 66 14.68 -3.29 -15.95
CA ASP A 66 13.55 -4.15 -16.31
C ASP A 66 12.70 -4.42 -15.07
N LEU A 67 11.88 -3.43 -14.71
CA LEU A 67 11.01 -3.43 -13.54
C LEU A 67 9.53 -3.48 -13.92
N ILE A 68 8.73 -4.05 -13.02
CA ILE A 68 7.27 -3.95 -12.96
C ILE A 68 6.85 -3.33 -11.63
N VAL A 69 5.74 -2.59 -11.61
CA VAL A 69 5.22 -1.86 -10.42
C VAL A 69 3.90 -2.44 -9.93
N SER A 70 3.63 -2.46 -8.62
CA SER A 70 2.32 -2.84 -8.08
C SER A 70 1.20 -1.87 -8.47
N PHE A 71 -0.03 -2.37 -8.60
CA PHE A 71 -1.23 -1.55 -8.77
C PHE A 71 -1.93 -1.36 -7.42
N ASP A 72 -1.14 -0.98 -6.42
CA ASP A 72 -1.55 -0.89 -5.03
C ASP A 72 -2.47 0.31 -4.75
N ALA A 73 -2.99 0.36 -3.53
CA ALA A 73 -3.90 1.36 -3.01
C ALA A 73 -3.29 2.77 -2.91
N VAL A 74 -4.16 3.74 -2.60
CA VAL A 74 -3.77 5.11 -2.23
C VAL A 74 -4.26 5.38 -0.82
N ASN A 75 -3.43 6.04 0.01
CA ASN A 75 -3.86 6.46 1.34
C ASN A 75 -4.40 7.89 1.30
N PHE A 76 -5.64 8.10 1.75
CA PHE A 76 -6.28 9.41 1.92
C PHE A 76 -6.67 9.66 3.39
N GLY A 77 -5.82 9.27 4.34
CA GLY A 77 -6.10 9.39 5.77
C GLY A 77 -6.40 10.83 6.20
N LEU A 78 -7.67 11.16 6.43
CA LEU A 78 -8.08 12.48 6.92
C LEU A 78 -7.92 12.55 8.44
N SER A 79 -7.28 13.62 8.93
CA SER A 79 -7.15 13.88 10.36
C SER A 79 -8.49 14.26 11.00
N GLY A 80 -8.63 13.98 12.30
CA GLY A 80 -9.79 14.43 13.09
C GLY A 80 -11.13 13.76 12.76
N ARG A 81 -11.15 12.69 11.97
CA ARG A 81 -12.34 11.85 11.73
C ARG A 81 -12.84 11.27 13.06
N LYS A 82 -14.10 11.52 13.41
CA LYS A 82 -14.72 11.06 14.68
C LYS A 82 -15.67 9.88 14.51
N ASP A 83 -16.01 9.56 13.28
CA ASP A 83 -16.96 8.52 12.89
C ASP A 83 -16.30 7.16 12.64
N LEU A 84 -14.97 7.11 12.61
CA LEU A 84 -14.19 5.89 12.48
C LEU A 84 -13.83 5.33 13.87
N ALA A 85 -13.83 4.00 13.98
CA ALA A 85 -13.29 3.35 15.17
C ALA A 85 -11.79 3.69 15.33
N PRO A 86 -11.27 3.77 16.56
CA PRO A 86 -9.85 4.02 16.79
C PRO A 86 -8.96 3.04 16.03
N ASN A 87 -7.99 3.56 15.27
CA ASN A 87 -6.96 2.75 14.63
C ASN A 87 -5.94 2.34 15.70
N LYS A 88 -5.95 1.06 16.10
CA LYS A 88 -5.05 0.49 17.10
C LYS A 88 -3.89 -0.22 16.40
N PRO A 89 -2.73 -0.42 17.08
CA PRO A 89 -1.63 -1.20 16.52
C PRO A 89 -2.08 -2.56 15.95
N TRP A 90 -1.57 -2.90 14.78
CA TRP A 90 -1.90 -4.12 14.04
C TRP A 90 -0.65 -4.67 13.33
N PRO A 91 0.37 -5.06 14.12
CA PRO A 91 1.68 -5.44 13.60
C PRO A 91 1.58 -6.65 12.68
N HIS A 92 2.14 -6.52 11.48
CA HIS A 92 2.18 -7.58 10.48
C HIS A 92 3.43 -7.46 9.61
N GLN A 93 3.77 -8.54 8.92
CA GLN A 93 4.68 -8.52 7.77
C GLN A 93 3.89 -8.98 6.54
N ASP A 94 4.28 -8.51 5.35
CA ASP A 94 3.66 -8.95 4.10
C ASP A 94 4.60 -9.83 3.26
N GLN A 95 5.12 -10.86 3.93
CA GLN A 95 5.81 -11.96 3.29
C GLN A 95 5.41 -13.26 3.97
N ASP A 96 5.26 -14.30 3.15
CA ASP A 96 4.98 -15.65 3.59
C ASP A 96 6.00 -16.12 4.66
N PRO A 97 5.56 -16.45 5.88
CA PRO A 97 6.45 -16.81 6.98
C PRO A 97 7.23 -18.10 6.72
N THR A 98 6.79 -18.92 5.76
CA THR A 98 7.48 -20.16 5.36
C THR A 98 8.60 -19.91 4.35
N LYS A 99 8.70 -18.71 3.79
CA LYS A 99 9.70 -18.34 2.78
C LYS A 99 10.68 -17.33 3.38
N SER A 100 11.84 -17.82 3.78
CA SER A 100 12.93 -17.00 4.31
C SER A 100 13.62 -16.17 3.23
N GLY A 101 14.47 -15.23 3.65
CA GLY A 101 15.21 -14.35 2.76
C GLY A 101 14.41 -13.17 2.21
N PHE A 102 15.11 -12.21 1.61
CA PHE A 102 14.47 -11.06 0.96
C PHE A 102 13.71 -11.50 -0.30
N ARG A 103 12.50 -10.96 -0.49
CA ARG A 103 11.69 -11.19 -1.71
C ARG A 103 11.05 -9.92 -2.28
N CYS A 104 10.85 -8.90 -1.45
CA CYS A 104 10.15 -7.69 -1.87
C CYS A 104 10.60 -6.48 -1.06
N LEU A 105 10.88 -5.40 -1.76
CA LEU A 105 11.09 -4.09 -1.15
C LEU A 105 9.80 -3.30 -1.33
N GLN A 106 9.03 -3.19 -0.25
CA GLN A 106 7.83 -2.37 -0.23
C GLN A 106 8.20 -0.89 -0.26
N GLY A 107 7.26 -0.08 -0.72
CA GLY A 107 7.45 1.35 -0.73
C GLY A 107 6.17 2.16 -0.80
N LEU A 108 6.30 3.42 -0.42
CA LEU A 108 5.32 4.45 -0.66
C LEU A 108 6.00 5.79 -0.90
N VAL A 109 5.37 6.62 -1.72
CA VAL A 109 5.77 8.03 -1.89
C VAL A 109 4.87 8.89 -1.02
N ASN A 110 5.48 9.62 -0.10
CA ASN A 110 4.81 10.53 0.81
C ASN A 110 4.51 11.86 0.11
N ILE A 111 3.25 12.32 0.12
CA ILE A 111 2.83 13.51 -0.65
C ILE A 111 2.53 14.72 0.24
N LEU A 112 2.05 14.49 1.47
CA LEU A 112 1.83 15.53 2.46
C LEU A 112 2.87 15.45 3.58
N PRO A 113 3.15 16.55 4.31
CA PRO A 113 4.04 16.50 5.46
C PRO A 113 3.66 15.37 6.43
N ASN A 114 4.65 14.64 6.93
CA ASN A 114 4.42 13.52 7.82
C ASN A 114 5.41 13.48 8.99
N GLY A 115 5.03 14.13 10.07
CA GLY A 115 5.77 14.22 11.31
C GLY A 115 5.65 12.99 12.23
N PRO A 116 6.24 13.07 13.43
CA PRO A 116 6.32 11.96 14.38
C PRO A 116 4.97 11.64 15.07
N ASN A 117 4.05 12.61 15.13
CA ASN A 117 2.71 12.44 15.71
C ASN A 117 1.60 12.34 14.65
N ASP A 118 1.98 12.41 13.38
CA ASP A 118 1.03 12.28 12.28
C ASP A 118 0.76 10.81 11.98
N GLY A 119 -0.32 10.53 11.26
CA GLY A 119 -0.65 9.16 10.88
C GLY A 119 0.40 8.59 9.93
N GLY A 120 0.59 7.27 9.88
CA GLY A 120 1.49 6.67 8.90
C GLY A 120 2.30 5.50 9.42
N LEU A 121 3.36 5.18 8.68
CA LEU A 121 4.12 3.95 8.79
C LEU A 121 4.95 3.88 10.08
N ILE A 122 4.78 2.80 10.82
CA ILE A 122 5.59 2.44 11.99
C ILE A 122 6.21 1.08 11.70
N VAL A 123 7.52 0.95 11.90
CA VAL A 123 8.29 -0.26 11.61
C VAL A 123 9.04 -0.75 12.83
N CYS A 124 9.14 -2.07 13.01
CA CYS A 124 10.05 -2.67 13.98
C CYS A 124 11.45 -2.70 13.36
N LYS A 125 12.26 -1.69 13.67
CA LYS A 125 13.56 -1.45 13.03
C LYS A 125 14.49 -2.64 13.26
N GLY A 126 15.05 -3.16 12.17
CA GLY A 126 16.00 -4.29 12.20
C GLY A 126 15.39 -5.68 12.33
N ALA A 127 14.09 -5.79 12.63
CA ALA A 127 13.43 -7.07 12.86
C ALA A 127 13.42 -8.03 11.66
N HIS A 128 13.49 -7.52 10.43
CA HIS A 128 13.64 -8.34 9.21
C HIS A 128 14.90 -9.22 9.23
N LEU A 129 15.97 -8.80 9.94
CA LEU A 129 17.20 -9.59 10.11
C LEU A 129 16.96 -10.82 10.98
N LEU A 130 15.94 -10.79 11.83
CA LEU A 130 15.56 -11.88 12.73
C LEU A 130 14.30 -12.62 12.27
N SER A 131 13.76 -12.31 11.08
CA SER A 131 12.48 -12.87 10.60
C SER A 131 12.48 -14.40 10.57
N GLU A 132 13.54 -15.03 10.04
CA GLU A 132 13.66 -16.50 10.00
C GLU A 132 13.76 -17.10 11.41
N GLN A 133 14.52 -16.45 12.30
CA GLN A 133 14.63 -16.89 13.69
C GLN A 133 13.28 -16.79 14.41
N PHE A 134 12.57 -15.67 14.21
CA PHE A 134 11.24 -15.43 14.77
C PHE A 134 10.28 -16.56 14.35
N HIS A 135 10.14 -16.84 13.04
CA HIS A 135 9.21 -17.85 12.55
C HIS A 135 9.57 -19.26 13.00
N LYS A 136 10.86 -19.53 13.25
CA LYS A 136 11.31 -20.80 13.83
C LYS A 136 10.99 -20.91 15.33
N GLU A 137 11.28 -19.86 16.11
CA GLU A 137 11.11 -19.87 17.58
C GLU A 137 9.64 -19.72 18.00
N MET A 138 8.82 -19.06 17.19
CA MET A 138 7.40 -18.80 17.44
C MET A 138 6.47 -19.78 16.71
N ALA A 139 7.01 -20.85 16.09
CA ALA A 139 6.24 -21.84 15.33
C ALA A 139 5.17 -22.59 16.16
N TRP A 140 5.21 -22.46 17.49
CA TRP A 140 4.24 -23.06 18.41
C TRP A 140 2.98 -22.20 18.60
N GLU A 141 3.00 -20.93 18.18
CA GLU A 141 1.84 -20.04 18.29
C GLU A 141 0.78 -20.38 17.25
N GLU A 142 -0.48 -20.23 17.64
CA GLU A 142 -1.59 -20.21 16.68
C GLU A 142 -1.51 -18.89 15.90
N PRO A 143 -1.32 -18.93 14.56
CA PRO A 143 -1.19 -17.73 13.77
C PRO A 143 -2.51 -16.97 13.70
N ILE A 144 -2.43 -15.64 13.65
CA ILE A 144 -3.60 -14.80 13.35
C ILE A 144 -4.10 -15.16 11.95
N PRO A 145 -5.42 -15.44 11.75
CA PRO A 145 -5.96 -15.80 10.45
C PRO A 145 -5.59 -14.80 9.35
N ALA A 146 -4.91 -15.29 8.32
CA ALA A 146 -4.49 -14.51 7.17
C ALA A 146 -5.44 -14.71 6.00
N TRP A 147 -5.69 -13.66 5.23
CA TRP A 147 -6.52 -13.71 4.04
C TRP A 147 -5.76 -14.22 2.80
N ASN A 148 -4.42 -14.23 2.86
CA ASN A 148 -3.53 -14.81 1.86
C ASN A 148 -2.21 -15.25 2.55
N PRO A 149 -1.39 -16.11 1.94
CA PRO A 149 -0.18 -16.65 2.58
C PRO A 149 0.94 -15.61 2.76
N GLU A 150 0.96 -14.53 1.99
CA GLU A 150 1.95 -13.46 2.07
C GLU A 150 1.61 -12.42 3.15
N TRP A 151 0.80 -12.77 4.14
CA TRP A 151 0.50 -11.90 5.30
C TRP A 151 0.66 -12.70 6.59
N TYR A 152 1.39 -12.15 7.55
CA TYR A 152 1.52 -12.72 8.90
C TYR A 152 1.34 -11.64 9.95
N GLY A 153 0.38 -11.85 10.86
CA GLY A 153 0.11 -10.97 11.99
C GLY A 153 0.87 -11.40 13.24
N PHE A 154 1.41 -10.43 13.98
CA PHE A 154 2.12 -10.69 15.23
C PHE A 154 1.14 -10.70 16.40
N THR A 155 1.17 -11.79 17.16
CA THR A 155 0.43 -11.93 18.43
C THR A 155 1.09 -11.10 19.55
N ASP A 156 0.46 -11.00 20.72
CA ASP A 156 1.07 -10.36 21.88
C ASP A 156 2.40 -11.04 22.31
N ALA A 157 2.50 -12.36 22.19
CA ALA A 157 3.72 -13.09 22.53
C ALA A 157 4.79 -12.95 21.44
N GLY A 158 4.42 -12.87 20.17
CA GLY A 158 5.32 -12.45 19.09
C GLY A 158 5.84 -11.02 19.26
N MET A 159 4.99 -10.08 19.68
CA MET A 159 5.39 -8.72 20.00
C MET A 159 6.35 -8.66 21.18
N LYS A 160 6.07 -9.44 22.23
CA LYS A 160 6.97 -9.60 23.37
C LYS A 160 8.32 -10.20 22.96
N TRP A 161 8.34 -11.16 22.04
CA TRP A 161 9.59 -11.72 21.52
C TRP A 161 10.45 -10.63 20.85
N LEU A 162 9.84 -9.76 20.04
CA LEU A 162 10.56 -8.64 19.40
C LEU A 162 11.14 -7.69 20.45
N GLU A 163 10.37 -7.37 21.48
CA GLU A 163 10.80 -6.53 22.61
C GLU A 163 11.96 -7.18 23.39
N ASP A 164 11.87 -8.48 23.69
CA ASP A 164 12.90 -9.23 24.42
C ASP A 164 14.22 -9.34 23.64
N LYS A 165 14.19 -9.19 22.30
CA LYS A 165 15.39 -9.04 21.44
C LYS A 165 15.92 -7.60 21.39
N GLY A 166 15.28 -6.65 22.07
CA GLY A 166 15.66 -5.24 22.10
C GLY A 166 15.34 -4.50 20.80
N LEU A 167 14.34 -4.95 20.04
CA LEU A 167 13.92 -4.30 18.79
C LEU A 167 12.95 -3.15 19.06
N GLU A 168 13.11 -2.06 18.32
CA GLU A 168 12.36 -0.82 18.55
C GLU A 168 11.34 -0.56 17.44
N TRP A 169 10.15 -0.10 17.83
CA TRP A 169 9.14 0.41 16.92
C TRP A 169 9.37 1.89 16.62
N VAL A 170 9.61 2.22 15.36
CA VAL A 170 9.96 3.56 14.91
C VAL A 170 8.89 4.09 13.97
N LYS A 171 8.30 5.25 14.32
CA LYS A 171 7.48 6.03 13.39
C LYS A 171 8.38 6.64 12.32
N VAL A 172 8.14 6.27 11.07
CA VAL A 172 8.88 6.83 9.92
C VAL A 172 8.22 8.15 9.54
N SER A 173 8.98 9.23 9.59
CA SER A 173 8.57 10.56 9.12
C SER A 173 9.08 10.81 7.70
N GLY A 174 8.44 11.76 7.01
CA GLY A 174 8.84 12.15 5.67
C GLY A 174 8.25 13.50 5.28
N GLU A 175 8.97 14.20 4.42
CA GLU A 175 8.53 15.42 3.76
C GLU A 175 7.78 15.09 2.45
N PRO A 176 7.02 16.04 1.88
CA PRO A 176 6.43 15.88 0.55
C PRO A 176 7.48 15.49 -0.50
N GLY A 177 7.26 14.37 -1.19
CA GLY A 177 8.14 13.82 -2.22
C GLY A 177 9.05 12.69 -1.74
N ASP A 178 9.18 12.46 -0.43
CA ASP A 178 10.04 11.40 0.09
C ASP A 178 9.52 10.00 -0.30
N LEU A 179 10.45 9.14 -0.75
CA LEU A 179 10.22 7.72 -0.98
C LEU A 179 10.62 6.93 0.28
N LEU A 180 9.66 6.26 0.90
CA LEU A 180 9.87 5.42 2.08
C LEU A 180 9.91 3.97 1.62
N LEU A 181 10.96 3.23 2.00
CA LEU A 181 11.21 1.84 1.59
C LEU A 181 11.43 0.94 2.80
N TRP A 182 10.90 -0.28 2.75
CA TRP A 182 11.16 -1.30 3.76
C TRP A 182 11.07 -2.71 3.18
N ASP A 183 11.83 -3.63 3.78
CA ASP A 183 11.80 -5.05 3.43
C ASP A 183 10.46 -5.67 3.86
N SER A 184 9.85 -6.49 3.00
CA SER A 184 8.54 -7.13 3.24
C SER A 184 8.47 -7.99 4.49
N ARG A 185 9.62 -8.39 5.06
CA ARG A 185 9.72 -9.12 6.33
C ARG A 185 9.70 -8.22 7.57
N VAL A 186 9.83 -6.90 7.42
CA VAL A 186 9.80 -5.97 8.55
C VAL A 186 8.39 -5.97 9.14
N PRO A 187 8.22 -6.31 10.44
CA PRO A 187 6.97 -6.08 11.14
C PRO A 187 6.65 -4.59 11.11
N HIS A 188 5.46 -4.24 10.64
CA HIS A 188 5.04 -2.87 10.48
C HIS A 188 3.53 -2.73 10.65
N TYR A 189 3.07 -1.49 10.78
CA TYR A 189 1.65 -1.12 10.75
C TYR A 189 1.53 0.39 10.50
N ASN A 190 0.30 0.89 10.42
CA ASN A 190 0.05 2.32 10.44
C ASN A 190 -0.96 2.73 11.51
N LEU A 191 -0.83 3.97 11.98
CA LEU A 191 -1.81 4.61 12.86
C LEU A 191 -2.42 5.85 12.20
N SER A 192 -3.56 6.27 12.73
CA SER A 192 -4.19 7.54 12.38
C SER A 192 -3.46 8.71 13.04
N SER A 193 -3.57 9.90 12.45
CA SER A 193 -2.94 11.11 12.98
C SER A 193 -3.53 11.50 14.34
N THR A 194 -2.65 11.86 15.28
CA THR A 194 -3.07 12.53 16.53
C THR A 194 -2.96 14.05 16.43
N THR A 195 -2.57 14.58 15.26
CA THR A 195 -2.53 16.00 14.93
C THR A 195 -3.63 16.35 13.91
N ASP A 196 -3.68 17.61 13.49
CA ASP A 196 -4.54 18.06 12.39
C ASP A 196 -3.97 17.78 11.00
N GLN A 197 -2.78 17.17 10.88
CA GLN A 197 -2.16 16.82 9.60
C GLN A 197 -2.79 15.55 9.01
N SER A 198 -3.37 15.69 7.81
CA SER A 198 -3.87 14.54 7.03
C SER A 198 -2.72 13.84 6.30
N ARG A 199 -2.91 12.55 6.02
CA ARG A 199 -1.99 11.69 5.29
C ARG A 199 -2.45 11.51 3.84
N PHE A 200 -1.51 11.71 2.92
CA PHE A 200 -1.68 11.37 1.52
C PHE A 200 -0.41 10.70 1.02
N CYS A 201 -0.53 9.45 0.58
CA CYS A 201 0.59 8.74 -0.03
C CYS A 201 0.11 7.76 -1.08
N VAL A 202 0.98 7.47 -2.04
CA VAL A 202 0.76 6.44 -3.05
C VAL A 202 1.66 5.25 -2.70
N TYR A 203 1.07 4.06 -2.55
CA TYR A 203 1.86 2.85 -2.36
C TYR A 203 2.48 2.44 -3.69
N THR A 204 3.79 2.22 -3.69
CA THR A 204 4.59 1.95 -4.88
C THR A 204 5.65 0.91 -4.56
N CYS A 205 5.46 -0.30 -5.08
CA CYS A 205 6.41 -1.38 -4.93
C CYS A 205 6.85 -1.86 -6.30
N TYR A 206 8.14 -2.21 -6.45
CA TYR A 206 8.70 -2.64 -7.73
C TYR A 206 9.43 -3.97 -7.57
N MET A 207 9.48 -4.72 -8.67
CA MET A 207 10.11 -6.02 -8.74
C MET A 207 10.77 -6.17 -10.12
N PRO A 208 11.92 -6.87 -10.24
CA PRO A 208 12.46 -7.25 -11.53
C PRO A 208 11.46 -8.06 -12.35
N VAL A 209 11.36 -7.78 -13.65
CA VAL A 209 10.53 -8.58 -14.57
C VAL A 209 10.91 -10.06 -14.53
N ALA A 210 12.21 -10.36 -14.31
CA ALA A 210 12.74 -11.72 -14.23
C ALA A 210 12.14 -12.55 -13.09
N GLU A 211 11.54 -11.91 -12.08
CA GLU A 211 10.87 -12.59 -10.96
C GLU A 211 9.38 -12.85 -11.21
N ALA A 212 8.81 -12.32 -12.30
CA ALA A 212 7.43 -12.57 -12.70
C ALA A 212 7.35 -13.71 -13.73
N SER A 213 6.40 -14.63 -13.53
CA SER A 213 6.08 -15.63 -14.55
C SER A 213 5.29 -15.00 -15.71
N GLN A 214 5.21 -15.69 -16.85
CA GLN A 214 4.37 -15.24 -17.96
C GLN A 214 2.88 -15.20 -17.58
N GLU A 215 2.43 -16.09 -16.68
CA GLU A 215 1.06 -16.06 -16.17
C GLU A 215 0.81 -14.87 -15.24
N ASP A 216 1.80 -14.46 -14.45
CA ASP A 216 1.74 -13.24 -13.65
C ASP A 216 1.61 -12.01 -14.55
N LEU A 217 2.42 -11.91 -15.61
CA LEU A 217 2.36 -10.80 -16.56
C LEU A 217 1.02 -10.75 -17.32
N LYS A 218 0.48 -11.90 -17.73
CA LYS A 218 -0.87 -11.97 -18.35
C LYS A 218 -1.95 -11.53 -17.37
N ARG A 219 -1.88 -11.96 -16.11
CA ARG A 219 -2.82 -11.50 -15.06
C ARG A 219 -2.69 -10.01 -14.82
N LYS A 220 -1.47 -9.49 -14.82
CA LYS A 220 -1.18 -8.06 -14.70
C LYS A 220 -1.75 -7.24 -15.87
N LYS A 221 -1.70 -7.77 -17.10
CA LYS A 221 -2.40 -7.20 -18.26
C LYS A 221 -3.90 -7.08 -18.02
N ILE A 222 -4.54 -8.14 -17.53
CA ILE A 222 -5.96 -8.13 -17.16
C ILE A 222 -6.24 -7.06 -16.08
N ALA A 223 -5.39 -6.97 -15.05
CA ALA A 223 -5.52 -5.99 -13.99
C ALA A 223 -5.41 -4.54 -14.51
N PHE A 224 -4.46 -4.29 -15.41
CA PHE A 224 -4.26 -2.97 -16.03
C PHE A 224 -5.42 -2.58 -16.95
N GLU A 225 -5.79 -3.46 -17.90
CA GLU A 225 -6.83 -3.18 -18.89
C GLU A 225 -8.24 -3.12 -18.27
N GLY A 226 -8.46 -3.85 -17.17
CA GLY A 226 -9.70 -3.84 -16.40
C GLY A 226 -9.74 -2.86 -15.23
N TRP A 227 -8.71 -2.03 -15.05
CA TRP A 227 -8.59 -1.04 -13.97
C TRP A 227 -8.70 -1.62 -12.55
N PHE A 228 -8.24 -2.86 -12.36
CA PHE A 228 -8.22 -3.50 -11.05
C PHE A 228 -6.96 -3.11 -10.28
N GLY A 229 -7.14 -2.81 -8.99
CA GLY A 229 -6.02 -2.75 -8.05
C GLY A 229 -5.42 -4.13 -7.78
N THR A 230 -4.24 -4.16 -7.19
CA THR A 230 -3.55 -5.36 -6.70
C THR A 230 -3.09 -5.14 -5.27
N THR A 231 -2.43 -6.14 -4.68
CA THR A 231 -1.61 -5.94 -3.48
C THR A 231 -0.33 -5.17 -3.80
N HIS A 232 0.52 -4.98 -2.78
CA HIS A 232 1.88 -4.48 -2.92
C HIS A 232 2.77 -5.37 -3.80
N TRP A 233 2.42 -6.64 -4.02
CA TRP A 233 3.21 -7.54 -4.86
C TRP A 233 3.13 -7.16 -6.35
N PRO A 234 4.23 -6.72 -7.00
CA PRO A 234 4.17 -6.16 -8.36
C PRO A 234 3.79 -7.16 -9.45
N ASN A 235 4.04 -8.44 -9.21
CA ASN A 235 3.65 -9.56 -10.07
C ASN A 235 2.15 -9.89 -10.01
N CYS A 236 1.31 -9.10 -9.32
CA CYS A 236 -0.14 -9.27 -9.32
C CYS A 236 -0.57 -10.66 -8.77
N GLN A 237 0.10 -11.18 -7.73
CA GLN A 237 -0.32 -12.45 -7.12
C GLN A 237 -1.78 -12.47 -6.69
N VAL A 238 -2.27 -11.33 -6.18
CA VAL A 238 -3.67 -11.12 -5.85
C VAL A 238 -4.18 -9.91 -6.63
N MET A 239 -5.29 -10.10 -7.33
CA MET A 239 -6.02 -9.04 -8.02
C MET A 239 -7.24 -8.64 -7.18
N GLY A 240 -7.42 -7.33 -6.99
CA GLY A 240 -8.61 -6.76 -6.38
C GLY A 240 -9.84 -6.90 -7.27
N ARG A 241 -11.02 -6.63 -6.69
CA ARG A 241 -12.30 -6.75 -7.41
C ARG A 241 -12.78 -5.43 -8.01
N ASN A 242 -12.23 -4.29 -7.58
CA ASN A 242 -12.69 -2.94 -7.92
C ASN A 242 -14.22 -2.78 -7.77
N GLN A 243 -14.72 -3.25 -6.62
CA GLN A 243 -16.14 -3.31 -6.28
C GLN A 243 -16.30 -2.75 -4.88
N ALA A 244 -16.28 -1.41 -4.80
CA ALA A 244 -16.48 -0.72 -3.55
C ALA A 244 -17.83 -1.10 -2.93
N LYS A 245 -17.84 -1.25 -1.61
CA LYS A 245 -19.05 -1.47 -0.84
C LYS A 245 -19.29 -0.31 0.11
N ARG A 246 -20.55 0.08 0.24
CA ARG A 246 -21.03 1.06 1.23
C ARG A 246 -22.13 0.40 2.03
N ASN A 247 -21.95 0.34 3.36
CA ASN A 247 -22.90 -0.34 4.27
C ASN A 247 -23.20 -1.81 3.90
N GLY A 248 -22.22 -2.52 3.33
CA GLY A 248 -22.35 -3.92 2.93
C GLY A 248 -22.92 -4.16 1.53
N GLU A 249 -23.49 -3.14 0.90
CA GLU A 249 -24.03 -3.16 -0.46
C GLU A 249 -23.04 -2.56 -1.47
N THR A 250 -23.23 -2.84 -2.76
CA THR A 250 -22.42 -2.23 -3.83
C THR A 250 -22.56 -0.71 -3.77
N ASP A 251 -21.44 0.02 -3.72
CA ASP A 251 -21.48 1.48 -3.71
C ASP A 251 -22.01 2.00 -5.06
N PRO A 252 -23.15 2.73 -5.11
CA PRO A 252 -23.66 3.29 -6.35
C PRO A 252 -22.72 4.33 -6.98
N HIS A 253 -21.74 4.83 -6.22
CA HIS A 253 -20.70 5.74 -6.68
C HIS A 253 -19.41 5.03 -7.11
N ASN A 254 -19.41 3.68 -7.20
CA ASN A 254 -18.25 2.93 -7.67
C ASN A 254 -17.81 3.39 -9.06
N ARG A 255 -16.49 3.51 -9.26
CA ARG A 255 -15.90 3.84 -10.55
C ARG A 255 -15.22 2.60 -11.12
N THR A 256 -15.63 2.19 -12.31
CA THR A 256 -15.06 1.04 -13.02
C THR A 256 -13.85 1.41 -13.87
N GLU A 257 -13.59 2.71 -14.04
CA GLU A 257 -12.40 3.26 -14.69
C GLU A 257 -11.96 4.55 -13.98
N PRO A 258 -10.68 4.97 -14.12
CA PRO A 258 -10.20 6.21 -13.55
C PRO A 258 -10.96 7.42 -14.08
N VAL A 259 -11.15 8.44 -13.23
CA VAL A 259 -11.72 9.74 -13.65
C VAL A 259 -10.79 10.40 -14.66
N LYS A 260 -9.48 10.33 -14.42
CA LYS A 260 -8.47 10.79 -15.37
C LYS A 260 -7.59 9.62 -15.76
N LYS A 261 -7.79 9.14 -16.99
CA LYS A 261 -7.01 8.04 -17.54
C LYS A 261 -5.55 8.47 -17.72
N PRO A 262 -4.59 7.63 -17.32
CA PRO A 262 -3.17 7.95 -17.38
C PRO A 262 -2.70 8.00 -18.82
N GLN A 263 -1.80 8.94 -19.13
CA GLN A 263 -1.10 9.01 -20.41
C GLN A 263 0.33 8.51 -20.21
N LEU A 264 0.54 7.21 -20.45
CA LEU A 264 1.81 6.57 -20.13
C LEU A 264 2.88 6.88 -21.16
N SER A 265 4.06 7.30 -20.69
CA SER A 265 5.29 7.26 -21.48
C SER A 265 5.70 5.81 -21.79
N GLU A 266 6.64 5.60 -22.71
CA GLU A 266 7.18 4.26 -22.96
C GLU A 266 7.73 3.62 -21.68
N ARG A 267 8.48 4.40 -20.87
CA ARG A 267 9.04 3.92 -19.61
C ARG A 267 7.94 3.50 -18.63
N ALA A 268 6.90 4.34 -18.47
CA ALA A 268 5.76 4.03 -17.61
C ALA A 268 4.99 2.80 -18.10
N TYR A 269 4.82 2.66 -19.42
CA TYR A 269 4.15 1.51 -20.01
C TYR A 269 4.93 0.20 -19.77
N ARG A 270 6.27 0.23 -19.77
CA ARG A 270 7.08 -0.94 -19.38
C ARG A 270 6.79 -1.40 -17.95
N LEU A 271 6.55 -0.49 -17.01
CA LEU A 271 6.23 -0.83 -15.61
C LEU A 271 4.92 -1.63 -15.46
N THR A 272 4.03 -1.60 -16.47
CA THR A 272 2.82 -2.42 -16.49
C THR A 272 3.12 -3.92 -16.63
N GLY A 273 4.32 -4.30 -17.09
CA GLY A 273 4.69 -5.68 -17.39
C GLY A 273 4.21 -6.19 -18.75
N ILE A 274 3.27 -5.50 -19.41
CA ILE A 274 2.67 -5.94 -20.68
C ILE A 274 3.72 -6.10 -21.80
N PRO A 275 4.68 -5.17 -21.98
CA PRO A 275 5.71 -5.33 -23.02
C PRO A 275 6.61 -6.56 -22.87
N TYR A 276 6.63 -7.21 -21.71
CA TYR A 276 7.46 -8.38 -21.43
C TYR A 276 6.71 -9.72 -21.61
N ILE A 277 5.46 -9.68 -22.05
CA ILE A 277 4.70 -10.88 -22.40
C ILE A 277 5.22 -11.43 -23.71
N LYS A 278 5.63 -12.71 -23.69
CA LYS A 278 6.10 -13.43 -24.88
C LYS A 278 4.91 -13.80 -25.77
N ALA A 279 5.15 -13.74 -27.08
CA ALA A 279 4.20 -14.17 -28.11
C ALA A 279 3.92 -15.68 -28.04
#